data_AF-A0A9W6NBN6-F1
#
_entry.id   AF-A0A9W6NBN6-F1
#
_cell.length_a   1.000
_cell.length_b   1.000
_cell.length_c   1.000
_cell.angle_alpha   90.00
_cell.angle_beta   90.00
_cell.angle_gamma   90.00
#
_symmetry.space_group_name_H-M   'P 1'
#
loop_
_entity.id
_entity.type
_entity.pdbx_description
1 polymer ?
#
loop_
_entity_poly.entity_id
_entity_poly.type
_entity_poly.pdbx_seq_one_letter_code
_entity_poly.pdbx_strand_id
1 'polypeptide(L)'
;MTEISVREIISVVADHFGVAAAEIVSQRMHRQVLWPRVAVVGLAARLTPYTLTHIGRALGNRDPSTICSSRQKFVARLSSDPAAAREIEAIETALLQRSTGRNGEHQAVTELAALEREIASRATEARRAQALAEAGERRLATVRNAHAIVATARRLASVERAARDGMPAAMRKRDAAMAELLRLAGDAHV
;
A
#
# COMPACT_ATOMS: atom_id res chain seq x y z
N MET A 1 4.11 -15.95 -11.63
CA MET A 1 5.14 -16.13 -12.67
C MET A 1 6.20 -15.06 -12.45
N THR A 2 7.47 -15.44 -12.32
CA THR A 2 8.62 -14.52 -12.28
C THR A 2 8.72 -13.79 -13.62
N GLU A 3 8.52 -12.48 -13.62
CA GLU A 3 8.48 -11.70 -14.87
C GLU A 3 9.90 -11.28 -15.28
N ILE A 4 10.62 -12.20 -15.95
CA ILE A 4 11.89 -11.87 -16.60
C ILE A 4 11.59 -11.24 -17.95
N SER A 5 12.10 -10.02 -18.19
CA SER A 5 11.91 -9.33 -19.46
C SER A 5 13.04 -9.60 -20.46
N VAL A 6 12.78 -9.51 -21.77
CA VAL A 6 13.82 -9.65 -22.80
C VAL A 6 14.90 -8.58 -22.63
N ARG A 7 14.52 -7.36 -22.22
CA ARG A 7 15.46 -6.26 -21.96
C ARG A 7 16.45 -6.61 -20.86
N GLU A 8 15.98 -7.27 -19.81
CA GLU A 8 16.85 -7.70 -18.72
C GLU A 8 17.82 -8.79 -19.17
N ILE A 9 17.34 -9.77 -19.93
CA ILE A 9 18.19 -10.81 -20.52
C ILE A 9 19.28 -10.17 -21.39
N ILE A 10 18.93 -9.19 -22.22
CA ILE A 10 19.91 -8.43 -23.03
C ILE A 10 20.96 -7.78 -22.13
N SER A 11 20.56 -7.13 -21.05
CA SER A 11 21.50 -6.45 -20.14
C SER A 11 22.46 -7.44 -19.49
N VAL A 12 21.96 -8.53 -18.90
CA VAL A 12 22.80 -9.50 -18.21
C VAL A 12 23.74 -10.21 -19.17
N VAL A 13 23.27 -10.55 -20.37
CA VAL A 13 24.12 -11.15 -21.41
C VAL A 13 25.17 -10.14 -21.91
N ALA A 14 24.80 -8.88 -22.11
CA ALA A 14 25.73 -7.82 -22.50
C ALA A 14 26.87 -7.67 -21.49
N ASP A 15 26.52 -7.60 -20.20
CA ASP A 15 27.48 -7.48 -19.10
C ASP A 15 28.40 -8.70 -19.02
N HIS A 16 27.84 -9.91 -19.16
CA HIS A 16 28.61 -11.16 -19.10
C HIS A 16 29.65 -11.27 -20.22
N PHE A 17 29.28 -10.91 -21.45
CA PHE A 17 30.19 -11.00 -22.61
C PHE A 17 31.01 -9.73 -22.87
N GLY A 18 30.86 -8.69 -22.05
CA GLY A 18 31.59 -7.43 -22.21
C GLY A 18 31.27 -6.68 -23.51
N VAL A 19 30.03 -6.79 -24.00
CA VAL A 19 29.55 -6.12 -25.22
C VAL A 19 28.47 -5.11 -24.88
N ALA A 20 28.28 -4.06 -25.68
CA ALA A 20 27.20 -3.12 -25.40
C ALA A 20 25.83 -3.73 -25.74
N ALA A 21 24.83 -3.52 -24.89
CA ALA A 21 23.45 -3.96 -25.13
C ALA A 21 22.90 -3.48 -26.50
N ALA A 22 23.26 -2.25 -26.89
CA ALA A 22 22.90 -1.69 -28.20
C ALA A 22 23.49 -2.49 -29.37
N GLU A 23 24.68 -3.08 -29.22
CA GLU A 23 25.28 -3.91 -30.26
C GLU A 23 24.52 -5.23 -30.43
N ILE A 24 24.08 -5.84 -29.33
CA ILE A 24 23.23 -7.04 -29.35
C ILE A 24 21.93 -6.75 -30.11
N VAL A 25 21.30 -5.60 -29.89
CA VAL A 25 20.06 -5.20 -30.57
C VAL A 25 20.30 -4.75 -32.03
N SER A 26 21.50 -4.25 -32.34
CA SER A 26 21.83 -3.74 -33.67
C SER A 26 21.70 -4.80 -34.78
N GLN A 27 21.54 -4.35 -36.02
CA GLN A 27 21.58 -5.21 -37.20
C GLN A 27 23.00 -5.73 -37.52
N ARG A 28 24.04 -5.17 -36.91
CA ARG A 28 25.44 -5.49 -37.23
C ARG A 28 25.82 -6.92 -36.80
N MET A 29 26.64 -7.58 -37.61
CA MET A 29 27.06 -8.97 -37.41
C MET A 29 28.55 -9.10 -37.09
N HIS A 30 29.01 -8.36 -36.07
CA HIS A 30 30.37 -8.53 -35.56
C HIS A 30 30.51 -9.88 -34.84
N ARG A 31 31.64 -10.58 -35.08
CA ARG A 31 31.89 -11.93 -34.54
C ARG A 31 31.74 -12.01 -33.02
N GLN A 32 32.16 -10.96 -32.31
CA GLN A 32 32.05 -10.84 -30.85
C GLN A 32 30.60 -10.79 -30.35
N VAL A 33 29.65 -10.32 -31.17
CA VAL A 33 28.24 -10.10 -30.79
C VAL A 33 27.34 -11.25 -31.26
N LEU A 34 27.81 -12.10 -32.18
CA LEU A 34 27.02 -13.20 -32.72
C LEU A 34 26.56 -14.18 -31.64
N TRP A 35 27.47 -14.64 -30.79
CA TRP A 35 27.13 -15.56 -29.71
C TRP A 35 26.27 -14.91 -28.62
N PRO A 36 26.62 -13.72 -28.08
CA PRO A 36 25.76 -13.01 -27.14
C PRO A 36 24.31 -12.84 -27.64
N ARG A 37 24.13 -12.47 -28.92
CA ARG A 37 22.79 -12.33 -29.50
C ARG A 37 22.04 -13.66 -29.58
N VAL A 38 22.72 -14.72 -30.00
CA VAL A 38 22.14 -16.07 -30.04
C VAL A 38 21.77 -16.55 -28.64
N ALA A 39 22.61 -16.26 -27.63
CA ALA A 39 22.35 -16.55 -26.23
C ALA A 39 21.10 -15.83 -25.71
N VAL A 40 20.94 -14.53 -26.01
CA VAL A 40 19.71 -13.78 -25.67
C VAL A 40 18.47 -14.46 -26.26
N VAL A 41 18.50 -14.88 -27.53
CA VAL A 41 17.36 -15.56 -28.17
C VAL A 41 17.02 -16.86 -27.45
N GLY A 42 18.03 -17.68 -27.14
CA GLY A 42 17.86 -18.94 -26.45
C GLY A 42 17.29 -18.78 -25.03
N LEU A 43 17.85 -17.85 -24.26
CA LEU A 43 17.40 -17.52 -22.91
C LEU A 43 15.99 -16.91 -22.92
N ALA A 44 15.70 -15.98 -23.84
CA ALA A 44 14.37 -15.38 -23.94
C ALA A 44 13.29 -16.42 -24.27
N ALA A 45 13.59 -17.38 -25.15
CA ALA A 45 12.67 -18.46 -25.46
C ALA A 45 12.45 -19.47 -24.31
N ARG A 46 13.37 -19.54 -23.34
CA ARG A 46 13.28 -20.44 -22.17
C ARG A 46 12.64 -19.75 -20.96
N LEU A 47 12.99 -18.49 -20.72
CA LEU A 47 12.69 -17.76 -19.48
C LEU A 47 11.49 -16.82 -19.59
N THR A 48 10.95 -16.63 -20.79
CA THR A 48 9.82 -15.71 -21.02
C THR A 48 8.71 -16.42 -21.79
N PRO A 49 7.44 -16.01 -21.60
CA PRO A 49 6.31 -16.56 -22.36
C PRO A 49 6.20 -15.95 -23.78
N TYR A 50 7.20 -15.19 -24.23
CA TYR A 50 7.11 -14.43 -25.47
C TYR A 50 7.32 -15.29 -26.72
N THR A 51 6.54 -14.98 -27.76
CA THR A 51 6.67 -15.63 -29.06
C THR A 51 7.96 -15.20 -29.77
N LEU A 52 8.45 -15.99 -30.72
CA LEU A 52 9.64 -15.66 -31.51
C LEU A 52 9.52 -14.30 -32.21
N THR A 53 8.32 -13.95 -32.67
CA THR A 53 8.03 -12.63 -33.26
C THR A 53 8.23 -11.50 -32.25
N HIS A 54 7.76 -11.68 -31.02
CA HIS A 54 7.94 -10.67 -29.98
C HIS A 54 9.41 -10.53 -29.56
N ILE A 55 10.13 -11.65 -29.44
CA ILE A 55 11.59 -11.65 -29.20
C ILE A 55 12.33 -10.93 -30.34
N GLY A 56 11.93 -11.16 -31.59
CA GLY A 56 12.51 -10.49 -32.77
C GLY A 56 12.32 -8.97 -32.76
N ARG A 57 11.14 -8.49 -32.37
CA ARG A 57 10.87 -7.06 -32.17
C ARG A 57 11.81 -6.45 -31.12
N ALA A 58 11.95 -7.12 -29.97
CA ALA A 58 12.85 -6.67 -28.90
C ALA A 58 14.34 -6.65 -29.30
N LEU A 59 14.74 -7.48 -30.27
CA LEU A 59 16.10 -7.54 -30.81
C LEU A 59 16.29 -6.69 -32.08
N GLY A 60 15.60 -5.55 -32.16
CA GLY A 60 15.77 -4.57 -33.24
C GLY A 60 14.96 -4.89 -34.49
N ASN A 61 13.73 -5.39 -34.31
CA ASN A 61 12.81 -5.77 -35.40
C ASN A 61 13.39 -6.84 -36.34
N ARG A 62 14.05 -7.84 -35.78
CA ARG A 62 14.57 -8.98 -36.53
C ARG A 62 13.46 -9.91 -36.96
N ASP A 63 13.63 -10.47 -38.16
CA ASP A 63 12.68 -11.41 -38.75
C ASP A 63 12.52 -12.67 -37.86
N PRO A 64 11.29 -13.16 -37.63
CA PRO A 64 11.05 -14.35 -36.80
C PRO A 64 11.79 -15.60 -37.29
N SER A 65 12.05 -15.75 -38.59
CA SER A 65 12.86 -16.84 -39.13
C SER A 65 14.32 -16.76 -38.67
N THR A 66 14.87 -15.53 -38.58
CA THR A 66 16.22 -15.29 -38.05
C THR A 66 16.31 -15.66 -36.57
N ILE A 67 15.26 -15.36 -35.81
CA ILE A 67 15.15 -15.76 -34.40
C ILE A 67 15.06 -17.28 -34.28
N CYS A 68 14.27 -17.94 -35.14
CA CYS A 68 14.18 -19.40 -35.20
C CYS A 68 15.56 -20.05 -35.47
N SER A 69 16.27 -19.59 -36.50
CA SER A 69 17.62 -20.08 -36.81
C SER A 69 18.61 -19.80 -35.67
N SER A 70 18.50 -18.66 -34.99
CA SER A 70 19.35 -18.36 -33.83
C SER A 70 19.08 -19.31 -32.67
N ARG A 71 17.80 -19.61 -32.38
CA ARG A 71 17.42 -20.59 -31.35
C ARG A 71 17.96 -21.99 -31.67
N GLN A 72 17.93 -22.42 -32.93
CA GLN A 72 18.52 -23.70 -33.34
C GLN A 72 20.04 -23.73 -33.12
N LYS A 73 20.75 -22.66 -33.51
CA LYS A 73 22.20 -22.52 -33.28
C LYS A 73 22.55 -22.52 -31.79
N PHE A 74 21.72 -21.89 -30.97
CA PHE A 74 21.85 -21.92 -29.51
C PHE A 74 21.78 -23.36 -29.00
N VAL A 75 20.70 -24.08 -29.30
CA VAL A 75 20.52 -25.48 -28.85
C VAL A 75 21.66 -26.37 -29.35
N ALA A 76 22.03 -26.26 -30.63
CA ALA A 76 23.12 -27.04 -31.20
C ALA A 76 24.46 -26.79 -30.48
N ARG A 77 24.76 -25.54 -30.13
CA ARG A 77 25.99 -25.20 -29.42
C ARG A 77 25.99 -25.69 -27.98
N LEU A 78 24.87 -25.63 -27.26
CA LEU A 78 24.83 -26.18 -25.90
C LEU A 78 25.03 -27.70 -25.88
N SER A 79 24.58 -28.40 -26.92
CA SER A 79 24.80 -29.83 -27.06
C SER A 79 26.25 -30.19 -27.41
N SER A 80 26.97 -29.33 -28.15
CA SER A 80 28.33 -29.62 -28.63
C SER A 80 29.45 -29.02 -27.79
N ASP A 81 29.16 -28.00 -26.97
CA ASP A 81 30.14 -27.25 -26.19
C ASP A 81 29.73 -27.20 -24.71
N PRO A 82 30.27 -28.09 -23.86
CA PRO A 82 29.97 -28.10 -22.42
C PRO A 82 30.38 -26.83 -21.69
N ALA A 83 31.36 -26.07 -22.20
CA ALA A 83 31.76 -24.81 -21.60
C ALA A 83 30.69 -23.74 -21.84
N ALA A 84 30.16 -23.67 -23.08
CA ALA A 84 29.02 -22.82 -23.39
C ALA A 84 27.76 -23.20 -22.59
N ALA A 85 27.53 -24.50 -22.35
CA ALA A 85 26.42 -24.95 -21.52
C ALA A 85 26.49 -24.40 -20.08
N ARG A 86 27.66 -24.54 -19.43
CA ARG A 86 27.90 -24.00 -18.08
C ARG A 86 27.81 -22.47 -18.04
N GLU A 87 28.32 -21.81 -19.07
CA GLU A 87 28.23 -20.35 -19.19
C GLU A 87 26.78 -19.87 -19.21
N ILE A 88 25.92 -20.49 -20.02
CA ILE A 88 24.49 -20.17 -20.10
C ILE A 88 23.77 -20.48 -18.78
N GLU A 89 24.09 -21.59 -18.11
CA GLU A 89 23.50 -21.95 -16.82
C GLU A 89 23.83 -20.91 -15.72
N ALA A 90 25.04 -20.36 -15.73
CA ALA A 90 25.42 -19.28 -14.82
C ALA A 90 24.60 -18.01 -15.07
N ILE A 91 24.40 -17.63 -16.34
CA ILE A 91 23.57 -16.47 -16.73
C ILE A 91 22.11 -16.69 -16.33
N GLU A 92 21.56 -17.88 -16.59
CA GLU A 92 20.19 -18.26 -16.23
C GLU A 92 19.97 -18.19 -14.72
N THR A 93 20.92 -18.71 -13.94
CA THR A 93 20.89 -18.63 -12.46
C THR A 93 20.87 -17.18 -11.98
N ALA A 94 21.73 -16.32 -12.53
CA ALA A 94 21.80 -14.91 -12.15
C ALA A 94 20.49 -14.16 -12.47
N LEU A 95 19.86 -14.46 -13.62
CA LEU A 95 18.57 -13.88 -14.00
C LEU A 95 17.45 -14.32 -13.05
N LEU A 96 17.40 -15.60 -12.70
CA LEU A 96 16.39 -16.14 -11.79
C LEU A 96 16.53 -15.53 -10.39
N GLN A 97 17.74 -15.45 -9.85
CA GLN A 97 18.00 -14.84 -8.54
C GLN A 97 17.56 -13.37 -8.49
N ARG A 98 17.87 -12.59 -9.53
CA ARG A 98 17.43 -11.19 -9.66
C ARG A 98 15.91 -11.07 -9.74
N SER A 99 15.23 -12.04 -10.35
CA SER A 99 13.76 -12.04 -10.45
C SER A 99 13.10 -12.34 -9.10
N THR A 100 13.68 -13.27 -8.32
CA THR A 100 13.17 -13.64 -7.00
C THR A 100 13.35 -12.50 -5.98
N GLY A 101 14.50 -11.83 -6.00
CA GLY A 101 14.74 -10.66 -5.13
C GLY A 101 13.75 -9.52 -5.36
N ARG A 102 13.54 -9.13 -6.62
CA ARG A 102 12.56 -8.08 -6.98
C ARG A 102 11.12 -8.48 -6.70
N ASN A 103 10.77 -9.76 -6.87
CA ASN A 103 9.44 -10.24 -6.47
C ASN A 103 9.21 -10.07 -4.97
N GLY A 104 10.22 -10.35 -4.14
CA GLY A 104 10.17 -10.09 -2.71
C GLY A 104 10.00 -8.60 -2.38
N GLU A 105 10.77 -7.73 -3.03
CA GLU A 105 10.64 -6.27 -2.86
C GLU A 105 9.27 -5.75 -3.28
N HIS A 106 8.76 -6.19 -4.44
CA HIS A 106 7.46 -5.75 -4.95
C HIS A 106 6.29 -6.24 -4.08
N GLN A 107 6.37 -7.48 -3.57
CA GLN A 107 5.42 -8.01 -2.60
C GLN A 107 5.44 -7.17 -1.32
N ALA A 108 6.63 -6.88 -0.76
CA ALA A 108 6.76 -6.07 0.45
C ALA A 108 6.19 -4.65 0.28
N VAL A 109 6.47 -3.97 -0.84
CA VAL A 109 5.93 -2.64 -1.13
C VAL A 109 4.40 -2.66 -1.24
N THR A 110 3.84 -3.69 -1.89
CA THR A 110 2.39 -3.83 -2.04
C THR A 110 1.70 -4.12 -0.71
N GLU A 111 2.31 -4.98 0.12
CA GLU A 111 1.84 -5.28 1.47
C GLU A 111 1.89 -4.05 2.39
N LEU A 112 2.97 -3.26 2.33
CA LEU A 112 3.08 -1.99 3.05
C LEU A 112 1.99 -1.00 2.63
N ALA A 113 1.75 -0.84 1.33
CA ALA A 113 0.69 0.06 0.83
C ALA A 113 -0.73 -0.42 1.20
N ALA A 114 -0.95 -1.73 1.36
CA ALA A 114 -2.20 -2.27 1.89
C ALA A 114 -2.36 -1.96 3.39
N LEU A 115 -1.28 -2.13 4.16
CA LEU A 115 -1.25 -1.82 5.59
C LEU A 115 -1.49 -0.33 5.86
N GLU A 116 -0.86 0.55 5.07
CA GLU A 116 -1.06 2.00 5.17
C GLU A 116 -2.52 2.40 4.94
N ARG A 117 -3.19 1.79 3.95
CA ARG A 117 -4.61 2.01 3.70
C ARG A 117 -5.49 1.55 4.86
N GLU A 118 -5.18 0.41 5.45
CA GLU A 118 -5.89 -0.12 6.63
C GLU A 118 -5.71 0.80 7.85
N ILE A 119 -4.48 1.26 8.12
CA ILE A 119 -4.20 2.22 9.21
C ILE A 119 -4.98 3.52 9.00
N ALA A 120 -5.01 4.05 7.78
CA ALA A 120 -5.77 5.27 7.46
C ALA A 120 -7.28 5.08 7.64
N SER A 121 -7.82 3.93 7.25
CA SER A 121 -9.23 3.57 7.47
C SER A 121 -9.56 3.55 8.96
N ARG A 122 -8.77 2.81 9.75
CA ARG A 122 -8.96 2.71 11.21
C ARG A 122 -8.82 4.07 11.91
N ALA A 123 -7.88 4.90 11.50
CA ALA A 123 -7.74 6.25 12.04
C ALA A 123 -8.99 7.11 11.77
N THR A 124 -9.61 6.95 10.60
CA THR A 124 -10.84 7.66 10.24
C THR A 124 -12.04 7.16 11.07
N GLU A 125 -12.16 5.86 11.25
CA GLU A 125 -13.18 5.24 12.10
C GLU A 125 -13.04 5.67 13.57
N ALA A 126 -11.81 5.67 14.11
CA ALA A 126 -11.54 6.11 15.46
C ALA A 126 -11.95 7.58 15.67
N ARG A 127 -11.63 8.47 14.73
CA ARG A 127 -12.07 9.89 14.78
C ARG A 127 -13.59 10.02 14.79
N ARG A 128 -14.29 9.22 13.97
CA ARG A 128 -15.77 9.21 13.95
C ARG A 128 -16.35 8.74 15.28
N ALA A 129 -15.81 7.66 15.84
CA ALA A 129 -16.23 7.13 17.14
C ALA A 129 -16.03 8.15 18.27
N GLN A 130 -14.88 8.84 18.28
CA GLN A 130 -14.59 9.89 19.25
C GLN A 130 -15.56 11.07 19.13
N ALA A 131 -15.85 11.54 17.91
CA ALA A 131 -16.82 12.62 17.69
C ALA A 131 -18.24 12.26 18.18
N LEU A 132 -18.66 11.00 17.99
CA LEU A 132 -19.93 10.50 18.52
C LEU A 132 -19.94 10.43 20.04
N ALA A 133 -18.83 10.00 20.66
CA ALA A 133 -18.70 9.98 22.11
C ALA A 133 -18.80 11.38 22.71
N GLU A 134 -18.08 12.37 22.16
CA GLU A 134 -18.16 13.78 22.59
C GLU A 134 -19.56 14.38 22.41
N ALA A 135 -20.25 14.04 21.32
CA ALA A 135 -21.65 14.44 21.13
C ALA A 135 -22.58 13.79 22.18
N GLY A 136 -22.32 12.53 22.53
CA GLY A 136 -23.03 11.82 23.60
C GLY A 136 -22.81 12.47 24.96
N GLU A 137 -21.57 12.80 25.31
CA GLU A 137 -21.23 13.48 26.57
C GLU A 137 -21.90 14.85 26.68
N ARG A 138 -21.91 15.64 25.61
CA ARG A 138 -22.63 16.92 25.55
C ARG A 138 -24.13 16.73 25.84
N ARG A 139 -24.77 15.76 25.19
CA ARG A 139 -26.19 15.45 25.43
C ARG A 139 -26.45 14.99 26.87
N LEU A 140 -25.59 14.13 27.42
CA LEU A 140 -25.66 13.67 28.80
C LEU A 140 -25.52 14.83 29.79
N ALA A 141 -24.63 15.78 29.53
CA ALA A 141 -24.49 16.99 30.34
C ALA A 141 -25.77 17.84 30.32
N THR A 142 -26.39 18.02 29.15
CA THR A 142 -27.69 18.71 29.03
C THR A 142 -28.77 18.00 29.84
N VAL A 143 -28.89 16.67 29.73
CA VAL A 143 -29.87 15.89 30.48
C VAL A 143 -29.62 15.98 31.99
N ARG A 144 -28.35 15.88 32.42
CA ARG A 144 -27.98 16.04 33.84
C ARG A 144 -28.35 17.43 34.37
N ASN A 145 -28.08 18.49 33.60
CA ASN A 145 -28.45 19.85 34.00
C ASN A 145 -29.97 20.01 34.11
N ALA A 146 -30.73 19.54 33.12
CA ALA A 146 -32.19 19.56 33.17
C ALA A 146 -32.74 18.80 34.39
N HIS A 147 -32.18 17.63 34.71
CA HIS A 147 -32.56 16.89 35.91
C HIS A 147 -32.26 17.66 37.20
N ALA A 148 -31.10 18.32 37.29
CA ALA A 148 -30.73 19.14 38.43
C ALA A 148 -31.71 20.32 38.61
N ILE A 149 -32.06 21.01 37.52
CA ILE A 149 -33.06 22.10 37.53
C ILE A 149 -34.40 21.60 38.08
N VAL A 150 -34.92 20.48 37.55
CA VAL A 150 -36.19 19.91 38.01
C VAL A 150 -36.13 19.53 39.48
N ALA A 151 -35.04 18.90 39.93
CA ALA A 151 -34.86 18.50 41.33
C ALA A 151 -34.82 19.72 42.26
N THR A 152 -34.11 20.79 41.88
CA THR A 152 -34.01 22.02 42.67
C THR A 152 -35.32 22.81 42.67
N ALA A 153 -36.05 22.85 41.55
CA ALA A 153 -37.39 23.45 41.48
C ALA A 153 -38.39 22.75 42.41
N ARG A 154 -38.34 21.41 42.49
CA ARG A 154 -39.14 20.63 43.45
C ARG A 154 -38.77 20.96 44.91
N ARG A 155 -37.47 21.11 45.21
CA ARG A 155 -36.99 21.54 46.54
C ARG A 155 -37.46 22.95 46.90
N LEU A 156 -37.45 23.89 45.95
CA LEU A 156 -37.96 25.24 46.14
C LEU A 156 -39.47 25.21 46.45
N ALA A 157 -40.25 24.50 45.63
CA ALA A 157 -41.70 24.40 45.80
C ALA A 157 -42.11 23.82 47.17
N SER A 158 -41.32 22.90 47.75
CA SER A 158 -41.64 22.30 49.05
C SER A 158 -41.44 23.24 50.24
N VAL A 159 -40.55 24.25 50.13
CA VAL A 159 -40.28 25.22 51.21
C VAL A 159 -41.04 26.55 51.03
N GLU A 160 -41.64 26.78 49.85
CA GLU A 160 -42.23 28.06 49.46
C GLU A 160 -43.39 28.54 50.34
N ARG A 161 -44.22 27.63 50.87
CA ARG A 161 -45.33 27.98 51.76
C ARG A 161 -44.82 28.47 53.12
N ALA A 162 -43.98 27.67 53.77
CA ALA A 162 -43.39 28.02 55.07
C ALA A 162 -42.52 29.29 55.00
N ALA A 163 -41.86 29.53 53.86
CA ALA A 163 -41.12 30.77 53.62
C ALA A 163 -42.06 31.99 53.51
N ARG A 164 -43.21 31.86 52.84
CA ARG A 164 -44.25 32.90 52.78
C ARG A 164 -44.86 33.22 54.15
N ASP A 165 -45.00 32.21 55.00
CA ASP A 165 -45.50 32.34 56.37
C ASP A 165 -44.48 32.98 57.34
N GLY A 166 -43.32 33.42 56.83
CA GLY A 166 -42.32 34.18 57.60
C GLY A 166 -41.33 33.33 58.39
N MET A 167 -41.27 32.00 58.19
CA MET A 167 -40.32 31.16 58.92
C MET A 167 -38.87 31.42 58.47
N PRO A 168 -37.96 31.91 59.36
CA PRO A 168 -36.62 32.34 58.95
C PRO A 168 -35.76 31.23 58.34
N ALA A 169 -35.91 29.99 58.81
CA ALA A 169 -35.19 28.84 58.26
C ALA A 169 -35.68 28.42 56.87
N ALA A 170 -36.98 28.60 56.58
CA ALA A 170 -37.56 28.29 55.28
C ALA A 170 -37.18 29.35 54.24
N MET A 171 -37.16 30.64 54.63
CA MET A 171 -36.67 31.73 53.78
C MET A 171 -35.23 31.52 53.33
N ARG A 172 -34.30 31.19 54.25
CA ARG A 172 -32.90 30.89 53.88
C ARG A 172 -32.78 29.72 52.89
N LYS A 173 -33.57 28.66 53.08
CA LYS A 173 -33.58 27.49 52.17
C LYS A 173 -34.16 27.85 50.80
N ARG A 174 -35.21 28.67 50.76
CA ARG A 174 -35.81 29.19 49.52
C ARG A 174 -34.79 30.01 48.73
N ASP A 175 -34.14 30.97 49.38
CA ASP A 175 -33.19 31.87 48.73
C ASP A 175 -31.96 31.10 48.21
N ALA A 176 -31.48 30.10 48.96
CA ALA A 176 -30.41 29.21 48.51
C ALA A 176 -30.83 28.35 47.30
N ALA A 177 -32.03 27.77 47.31
CA ALA A 177 -32.53 26.98 46.19
C ALA A 177 -32.80 27.86 44.94
N MET A 178 -33.24 29.10 45.13
CA MET A 178 -33.42 30.07 44.05
C MET A 178 -32.08 30.47 43.43
N ALA A 179 -31.05 30.73 44.24
CA ALA A 179 -29.70 31.02 43.75
C ALA A 179 -29.11 29.83 42.97
N GLU A 180 -29.30 28.60 43.46
CA GLU A 180 -28.87 27.37 42.78
C GLU A 180 -29.60 27.20 41.42
N LEU A 181 -30.91 27.47 41.36
CA LEU A 181 -31.69 27.43 40.11
C LEU A 181 -31.20 28.45 39.08
N LEU A 182 -30.98 29.69 39.50
CA LEU A 182 -30.48 30.75 38.61
C LEU A 182 -29.10 30.40 38.05
N ARG A 183 -28.23 29.78 38.86
CA ARG A 183 -26.93 29.27 38.41
C ARG A 183 -27.09 28.16 37.37
N LEU A 184 -27.89 27.13 37.66
CA LEU A 184 -28.12 26.00 36.75
C LEU A 184 -28.80 26.42 35.43
N ALA A 185 -29.69 27.41 35.48
CA ALA A 185 -30.37 27.97 34.31
C ALA A 185 -29.45 28.88 33.48
N GLY A 186 -28.52 29.60 34.13
CA GLY A 186 -27.46 30.36 33.47
C GLY A 186 -26.46 29.45 32.75
N ASP A 187 -26.08 28.34 33.39
CA ASP A 187 -25.21 27.31 32.80
C ASP A 187 -25.86 26.54 31.63
N ALA A 188 -27.16 26.73 31.36
CA ALA A 188 -27.89 26.09 30.26
C ALA A 188 -27.81 26.84 28.92
N HIS A 189 -27.28 28.07 28.90
CA HIS A 189 -27.21 28.95 27.72
C HIS A 189 -25.81 29.03 27.06
N VAL A 190 -24.85 28.21 27.49
CA VAL A 190 -23.49 28.09 26.94
C VAL A 190 -23.26 26.66 26.46
#